data_AF-A0A967ZDM7-F1
#
_entry.id   AF-A0A967ZDM7-F1
#
_cell.length_a   1.000
_cell.length_b   1.000
_cell.length_c   1.000
_cell.angle_alpha   90.00
_cell.angle_beta   90.00
_cell.angle_gamma   90.00
#
_symmetry.space_group_name_H-M   'P 1'
#
loop_
_entity.id
_entity.type
_entity.pdbx_description
1 polymer ?
#
loop_
_entity_poly.entity_id
_entity_poly.type
_entity_poly.pdbx_seq_one_letter_code
_entity_poly.pdbx_strand_id
1 'polypeptide(L)'
;MKTKHHLLAAAAVATLAGTVAAQAHHGRASYSDEIVTLEATVTEFRFINPHVQIYFDITNEAGEIEHWQGELTAPNRLARAGWTKTTFVPGDRLTITGEAARNDGKSVAIREIIMDGKSLPLRETLP
;
A
#
# COMPACT_ATOMS: atom_id res chain seq x y z
N MET A 1 -17.19 -29.24 -69.35
CA MET A 1 -16.62 -30.32 -68.52
C MET A 1 -15.51 -29.70 -67.66
N LYS A 2 -15.49 -30.02 -66.34
CA LYS A 2 -14.50 -29.68 -65.28
C LYS A 2 -14.73 -28.40 -64.45
N THR A 3 -15.70 -28.51 -63.54
CA THR A 3 -15.77 -28.18 -62.10
C THR A 3 -14.63 -27.39 -61.41
N LYS A 4 -15.00 -26.44 -60.53
CA LYS A 4 -14.82 -26.51 -59.05
C LYS A 4 -15.25 -25.20 -58.34
N HIS A 5 -16.32 -25.27 -57.54
CA HIS A 5 -16.65 -24.28 -56.53
C HIS A 5 -15.75 -24.50 -55.31
N HIS A 6 -14.98 -23.49 -54.92
CA HIS A 6 -14.34 -23.48 -53.61
C HIS A 6 -14.48 -22.10 -52.95
N LEU A 7 -15.31 -22.13 -51.91
CA LEU A 7 -15.05 -21.52 -50.61
C LEU A 7 -15.36 -20.02 -50.48
N LEU A 8 -16.62 -19.79 -50.11
CA LEU A 8 -17.00 -19.01 -48.94
C LEU A 8 -15.89 -18.93 -47.86
N ALA A 9 -15.87 -17.79 -47.17
CA ALA A 9 -15.12 -17.50 -45.95
C ALA A 9 -13.71 -16.91 -46.13
N ALA A 10 -13.68 -15.63 -46.49
CA ALA A 10 -12.67 -14.71 -45.96
C ALA A 10 -13.38 -13.53 -45.27
N ALA A 11 -14.42 -13.85 -44.50
CA ALA A 11 -14.96 -12.93 -43.49
C ALA A 11 -14.09 -13.05 -42.25
N ALA A 12 -13.65 -11.90 -41.72
CA ALA A 12 -13.06 -11.75 -40.40
C ALA A 12 -11.76 -12.53 -40.16
N VAL A 13 -10.65 -12.06 -40.74
CA VAL A 13 -9.37 -12.20 -40.00
C VAL A 13 -9.44 -11.20 -38.86
N ALA A 14 -9.82 -11.76 -37.71
CA ALA A 14 -9.95 -11.11 -36.43
C ALA A 14 -8.74 -10.21 -36.13
N THR A 15 -9.02 -8.93 -35.89
CA THR A 15 -8.20 -8.11 -35.00
C THR A 15 -8.09 -8.83 -33.67
N LEU A 16 -7.04 -9.63 -33.48
CA LEU A 16 -6.57 -10.00 -32.15
C LEU A 16 -6.12 -8.71 -31.49
N ALA A 17 -7.06 -8.03 -30.84
CA ALA A 17 -6.79 -7.13 -29.74
C ALA A 17 -6.11 -7.97 -28.66
N GLY A 18 -4.79 -8.07 -28.75
CA GLY A 18 -3.95 -8.56 -27.67
C GLY A 18 -4.04 -7.57 -26.54
N THR A 19 -5.10 -7.65 -25.74
CA THR A 19 -5.11 -7.09 -24.40
C THR A 19 -4.09 -7.91 -23.61
N VAL A 20 -2.82 -7.53 -23.69
CA VAL A 20 -1.85 -7.94 -22.70
C VAL A 20 -2.43 -7.43 -21.39
N ALA A 21 -2.96 -8.35 -20.59
CA ALA A 21 -3.39 -8.02 -19.25
C ALA A 21 -2.14 -7.48 -18.55
N ALA A 22 -2.05 -6.16 -18.40
CA ALA A 22 -1.06 -5.56 -17.54
C ALA A 22 -1.37 -6.09 -16.14
N GLN A 23 -0.59 -7.07 -15.68
CA GLN A 23 -0.59 -7.49 -14.29
C GLN A 23 -0.19 -6.24 -13.50
N ALA A 24 -1.17 -5.55 -12.93
CA ALA A 24 -0.90 -4.52 -11.95
C ALA A 24 -0.28 -5.23 -10.74
N HIS A 25 1.05 -5.21 -10.63
CA HIS A 25 1.73 -5.69 -9.45
C HIS A 25 1.45 -4.70 -8.31
N HIS A 26 0.50 -5.02 -7.42
CA HIS A 26 0.41 -4.43 -6.08
C HIS A 26 1.59 -4.93 -5.22
N GLY A 27 2.81 -4.77 -5.74
CA GLY A 27 3.98 -5.49 -5.27
C GLY A 27 4.60 -4.83 -4.06
N ARG A 28 4.59 -5.53 -2.91
CA ARG A 28 5.42 -5.22 -1.73
C ARG A 28 6.89 -5.60 -1.92
N ALA A 29 7.37 -5.66 -3.17
CA ALA A 29 8.70 -6.17 -3.51
C ALA A 29 9.83 -5.34 -2.87
N SER A 30 9.56 -4.05 -2.63
CA SER A 30 10.46 -3.13 -1.94
C SER A 30 10.58 -3.40 -0.44
N TYR A 31 9.72 -4.24 0.15
CA TYR A 31 9.72 -4.60 1.56
C TYR A 31 10.35 -5.97 1.79
N SER A 32 11.08 -6.09 2.89
CA SER A 32 11.65 -7.34 3.39
C SER A 32 10.59 -8.11 4.21
N ASP A 33 10.93 -9.33 4.63
CA ASP A 33 10.09 -10.08 5.57
C ASP A 33 10.40 -9.73 7.03
N GLU A 34 11.33 -8.79 7.25
CA GLU A 34 11.72 -8.32 8.58
C GLU A 34 10.63 -7.42 9.16
N ILE A 35 10.16 -7.77 10.35
CA ILE A 35 9.19 -6.97 11.09
C ILE A 35 9.91 -6.08 12.08
N VAL A 36 9.64 -4.78 11.98
CA VAL A 36 10.12 -3.76 12.91
C VAL A 36 8.94 -3.18 13.69
N THR A 37 9.21 -2.79 14.93
CA THR A 37 8.29 -2.02 15.78
C THR A 37 8.97 -0.71 16.15
N LEU A 38 8.30 0.40 15.85
CA LEU A 38 8.87 1.75 15.90
C LEU A 38 8.02 2.63 16.81
N GLU A 39 8.66 3.24 17.80
CA GLU A 39 8.07 4.31 18.62
C GLU A 39 8.18 5.63 17.85
N ALA A 40 7.06 6.04 17.28
CA ALA A 40 6.97 7.06 16.25
C ALA A 40 6.29 8.32 16.76
N THR A 41 6.83 9.48 16.39
CA THR A 41 6.14 10.78 16.50
C THR A 41 5.73 11.23 15.10
N VAL A 42 4.43 11.38 14.86
CA VAL A 42 3.90 11.77 13.55
C VAL A 42 4.38 13.17 13.16
N THR A 43 4.86 13.31 11.93
CA THR A 43 5.25 14.60 11.35
C THR A 43 4.31 15.02 10.22
N GLU A 44 3.76 14.07 9.47
CA GLU A 44 2.75 14.34 8.44
C GLU A 44 1.84 13.13 8.21
N PHE A 45 0.56 13.38 7.96
CA PHE A 45 -0.39 12.33 7.58
C PHE A 45 -1.05 12.63 6.23
N ARG A 46 -0.81 11.77 5.24
CA ARG A 46 -1.35 11.91 3.89
C ARG A 46 -2.43 10.88 3.61
N PHE A 47 -3.68 11.30 3.76
CA PHE A 47 -4.85 10.49 3.46
C PHE A 47 -5.30 10.68 1.99
N ILE A 48 -4.46 10.25 1.06
CA ILE A 48 -4.62 10.42 -0.40
C ILE A 48 -4.43 9.09 -1.14
N ASN A 49 -4.94 8.98 -2.37
CA ASN A 49 -4.74 7.80 -3.21
C ASN A 49 -3.33 7.79 -3.84
N PRO A 50 -2.73 6.61 -4.16
CA PRO A 50 -3.29 5.26 -4.03
C PRO A 50 -3.10 4.60 -2.67
N HIS A 51 -2.17 5.10 -1.85
CA HIS A 51 -1.84 4.58 -0.52
C HIS A 51 -1.83 5.72 0.49
N VAL A 52 -2.45 5.48 1.65
CA VAL A 52 -2.30 6.40 2.78
C VAL A 52 -0.88 6.28 3.32
N GLN A 53 -0.29 7.43 3.65
CA GLN A 53 1.08 7.51 4.16
C GLN A 53 1.11 8.24 5.51
N ILE A 54 1.97 7.76 6.41
CA ILE A 54 2.33 8.44 7.66
C ILE A 54 3.82 8.75 7.58
N TYR A 55 4.21 10.00 7.72
CA TYR A 55 5.60 10.37 7.95
C TYR A 55 5.80 10.59 9.44
N PHE A 56 6.92 10.12 9.97
CA PHE A 56 7.18 10.16 11.40
C PHE A 56 8.67 10.13 11.72
N ASP A 57 8.98 10.59 12.92
CA ASP A 57 10.31 10.56 13.48
C ASP A 57 10.41 9.44 14.52
N ILE A 58 11.57 8.77 14.55
CA ILE A 58 11.97 7.90 15.66
C ILE A 58 13.29 8.39 16.24
N THR A 59 13.55 8.09 17.50
CA THR A 59 14.88 8.20 18.09
C THR A 59 15.54 6.82 18.05
N ASN A 60 16.66 6.70 17.35
CA ASN A 60 17.42 5.45 17.29
C ASN A 60 18.21 5.20 18.59
N GLU A 61 18.88 4.05 18.69
CA GLU A 61 19.66 3.68 19.88
C GLU A 61 20.82 4.63 20.17
N ALA A 62 21.34 5.34 19.16
CA ALA A 62 22.37 6.36 19.31
C ALA A 62 21.83 7.72 19.79
N GLY A 63 20.51 7.85 19.96
CA GLY A 63 19.85 9.10 20.33
C GLY A 63 19.64 10.06 19.15
N GLU A 64 19.87 9.60 17.92
CA GLU A 64 19.68 10.40 16.71
C GLU A 64 18.25 10.28 16.19
N ILE A 65 17.75 11.36 15.58
CA ILE A 65 16.43 11.35 14.95
C ILE A 65 16.56 10.78 13.53
N GLU A 66 15.72 9.79 13.25
CA GLU A 66 15.56 9.24 11.90
C GLU A 66 14.16 9.57 11.38
N HIS A 67 14.09 9.99 10.11
CA HIS A 67 12.85 10.29 9.43
C HIS A 67 12.38 9.06 8.64
N TRP A 68 11.19 8.59 8.95
CA TRP A 68 10.59 7.39 8.38
C TRP A 68 9.29 7.70 7.64
N GLN A 69 8.96 6.83 6.67
CA GLN A 69 7.65 6.80 6.04
C GLN A 69 6.96 5.44 6.21
N GLY A 70 5.70 5.47 6.61
CA GLY A 70 4.83 4.31 6.72
C GLY A 70 3.82 4.28 5.60
N GLU A 71 3.69 3.14 4.93
CA GLU A 71 2.68 2.91 3.90
C GLU A 71 1.52 2.05 4.44
N LEU A 72 0.29 2.47 4.15
CA LEU A 72 -0.94 1.77 4.47
C LEU A 72 -1.72 1.40 3.20
N THR A 73 -2.90 0.81 3.39
CA THR A 73 -3.83 0.54 2.29
C THR A 73 -4.47 1.82 1.74
N ALA A 74 -5.31 1.67 0.70
CA ALA A 74 -5.98 2.79 0.05
C ALA A 74 -6.93 3.55 1.01
N PRO A 75 -7.07 4.89 0.85
CA PRO A 75 -7.92 5.72 1.70
C PRO A 75 -9.36 5.22 1.84
N ASN A 76 -9.93 4.67 0.78
CA ASN A 76 -11.31 4.17 0.81
C ASN A 76 -11.49 2.96 1.75
N ARG A 77 -10.45 2.11 1.91
CA ARG A 77 -10.47 0.97 2.83
C ARG A 77 -10.33 1.44 4.27
N LEU A 78 -9.43 2.39 4.54
CA LEU A 78 -9.27 2.96 5.87
C LEU A 78 -10.48 3.82 6.29
N ALA A 79 -11.11 4.52 5.35
CA ALA A 79 -12.34 5.26 5.62
C ALA A 79 -13.47 4.34 6.11
N ARG A 80 -13.60 3.13 5.53
CA ARG A 80 -14.53 2.10 6.04
C ARG A 80 -14.10 1.51 7.39
N ALA A 81 -12.84 1.62 7.75
CA ALA A 81 -12.32 1.32 9.08
C ALA A 81 -12.48 2.49 10.07
N GLY A 82 -13.16 3.58 9.68
CA GLY A 82 -13.42 4.73 10.56
C GLY A 82 -12.34 5.83 10.51
N TRP A 83 -11.35 5.72 9.62
CA TRP A 83 -10.32 6.74 9.49
C TRP A 83 -10.78 7.93 8.66
N THR A 84 -10.21 9.09 8.93
CA THR A 84 -10.44 10.34 8.21
C THR A 84 -9.11 11.01 7.91
N LYS A 85 -9.12 12.14 7.19
CA LYS A 85 -7.92 12.93 6.92
C LYS A 85 -7.26 13.50 8.19
N THR A 86 -7.95 13.49 9.31
CA THR A 86 -7.49 14.01 10.60
C THR A 86 -7.38 12.91 11.65
N THR A 87 -7.31 11.64 11.25
CA THR A 87 -7.07 10.52 12.19
C THR A 87 -5.75 10.68 12.93
N PHE A 88 -4.73 11.22 12.25
CA PHE A 88 -3.49 11.64 12.88
C PHE A 88 -3.18 13.09 12.57
N VAL A 89 -2.55 13.74 13.53
CA VAL A 89 -1.98 15.09 13.43
C VAL A 89 -0.50 15.06 13.82
N PRO A 90 0.30 16.04 13.38
CA PRO A 90 1.68 16.15 13.81
C PRO A 90 1.79 16.20 15.35
N GLY A 91 2.71 15.41 15.91
CA GLY A 91 2.92 15.26 17.35
C GLY A 91 2.23 14.04 17.97
N ASP A 92 1.31 13.37 17.26
CA ASP A 92 0.73 12.12 17.73
C ASP A 92 1.82 11.05 17.94
N ARG A 93 1.70 10.29 19.03
CA ARG A 93 2.62 9.20 19.37
C ARG A 93 2.00 7.86 19.02
N LEU A 94 2.69 7.10 18.19
CA LEU A 94 2.24 5.82 17.68
C LEU A 94 3.30 4.76 17.93
N THR A 95 2.88 3.56 18.28
CA THR A 95 3.71 2.36 18.07
C THR A 95 3.31 1.79 16.71
N ILE A 96 4.25 1.78 15.76
CA ILE A 96 4.03 1.32 14.39
C ILE A 96 4.77 -0.01 14.19
N THR A 97 4.04 -1.06 13.81
CA THR A 97 4.63 -2.36 13.47
C THR A 97 4.38 -2.70 12.00
N GLY A 98 5.41 -3.15 11.30
CA GLY A 98 5.28 -3.55 9.90
C GLY A 98 6.55 -4.10 9.28
N GLU A 99 6.49 -4.40 7.98
CA GLU A 99 7.62 -4.91 7.21
C GLU A 99 8.56 -3.75 6.83
N ALA A 100 9.83 -3.84 7.17
CA ALA A 100 10.82 -2.83 6.81
C ALA A 100 11.12 -2.86 5.30
N ALA A 101 11.50 -1.73 4.72
CA ALA A 101 11.98 -1.71 3.34
C ALA A 101 13.32 -2.46 3.23
N ARG A 102 13.56 -3.06 2.07
CA ARG A 102 14.87 -3.62 1.75
C ARG A 102 15.91 -2.50 1.62
N ASN A 103 17.17 -2.83 1.89
CA ASN A 103 18.34 -1.95 1.68
C ASN A 103 18.27 -0.63 2.49
N ASP A 104 17.91 -0.71 3.77
CA ASP A 104 17.92 0.42 4.71
C ASP A 104 17.05 1.61 4.32
N GLY A 105 16.08 1.41 3.42
CA GLY A 105 15.03 2.39 3.20
C GLY A 105 14.31 2.62 4.52
N LYS A 106 14.32 3.87 5.03
CA LYS A 106 13.57 4.29 6.23
C LYS A 106 12.07 4.31 5.92
N SER A 107 11.54 3.15 5.57
CA SER A 107 10.16 2.93 5.18
C SER A 107 9.65 1.63 5.75
N VAL A 108 8.39 1.64 6.18
CA VAL A 108 7.71 0.47 6.72
C VAL A 108 6.37 0.29 6.03
N ALA A 109 6.05 -0.94 5.66
CA ALA A 109 4.72 -1.28 5.21
C ALA A 109 3.89 -1.78 6.39
N ILE A 110 2.99 -0.92 6.86
CA ILE A 110 2.35 -1.01 8.17
C ILE A 110 1.38 -2.20 8.23
N ARG A 111 1.47 -2.95 9.33
CA ARG A 111 0.58 -4.07 9.69
C ARG A 111 -0.25 -3.78 10.93
N GLU A 112 0.26 -2.97 11.84
CA GLU A 112 -0.45 -2.54 13.06
C GLU A 112 -0.02 -1.13 13.46
N ILE A 113 -0.96 -0.37 14.00
CA ILE A 113 -0.72 0.89 14.68
C ILE A 113 -1.41 0.84 16.02
N ILE A 114 -0.69 1.18 17.08
CA ILE A 114 -1.22 1.37 18.42
C ILE A 114 -1.11 2.86 18.76
N MET A 115 -2.22 3.42 19.24
CA MET A 115 -2.30 4.79 19.76
C MET A 115 -3.02 4.74 21.10
N ASP A 116 -2.47 5.39 22.13
CA ASP A 116 -3.01 5.37 23.49
C ASP A 116 -3.30 3.96 24.03
N GLY A 117 -2.42 3.00 23.71
CA GLY A 117 -2.55 1.59 24.10
C GLY A 117 -3.64 0.81 23.37
N LYS A 118 -4.26 1.38 22.32
CA LYS A 118 -5.30 0.71 21.52
C LYS A 118 -4.83 0.47 20.09
N SER A 119 -4.98 -0.76 19.63
CA SER A 119 -4.77 -1.11 18.22
C SER A 119 -5.85 -0.48 17.35
N LEU A 120 -5.45 0.25 16.31
CA LEU A 120 -6.35 0.91 15.38
C LEU A 120 -6.72 -0.03 14.23
N PRO A 121 -8.00 -0.06 13.81
CA PRO A 121 -8.43 -0.95 12.74
C PRO A 121 -7.86 -0.49 11.39
N LEU A 122 -7.10 -1.36 10.71
CA LEU A 122 -6.59 -1.11 9.35
C LEU A 122 -7.49 -1.67 8.24
N ARG A 123 -8.62 -2.27 8.65
CA ARG A 123 -9.67 -2.82 7.81
C ARG A 123 -11.00 -2.68 8.53
N GLU A 124 -12.07 -2.69 7.75
CA GLU A 124 -13.43 -2.69 8.27
C GLU A 124 -13.61 -3.80 9.33
N THR A 125 -14.04 -3.42 10.52
CA THR A 125 -14.47 -4.34 11.57
C THR A 125 -15.95 -4.59 11.34
N LEU A 126 -16.29 -5.75 10.76
CA LEU A 126 -17.69 -6.15 10.66
C LEU A 126 -18.25 -6.40 12.06
N PRO A 127 -19.50 -6.00 12.35
CA PRO A 127 -20.20 -6.36 13.58
C PRO A 127 -20.48 -7.86 13.68
#